data_AF-A0A7Y3JCM9-F1
#
_entry.id   AF-A0A7Y3JCM9-F1
#
_cell.length_a   1.000
_cell.length_b   1.000
_cell.length_c   1.000
_cell.angle_alpha   90.00
_cell.angle_beta   90.00
_cell.angle_gamma   90.00
#
_symmetry.space_group_name_H-M   'P 1'
#
loop_
_entity.id
_entity.type
_entity.pdbx_description
1 polymer ?
#
loop_
_entity_poly.entity_id
_entity_poly.type
_entity_poly.pdbx_seq_one_letter_code
_entity_poly.pdbx_strand_id
1 'polypeptide(L)'
;MKEKGFQRRLKAEHPWLPDRVISGGQTGVDRAALDWAISNRIPHGGWCPRGRRAEDGVISRIDQLQETESAGYATRTRCNVVRSDATLLLNIGAL
;
A
#
# COMPACT_ATOMS: atom_id res chain seq x y z
N MET A 1 9.40 -2.19 -22.77
CA MET A 1 9.86 -3.60 -22.84
C MET A 1 10.88 -4.03 -21.75
N LYS A 2 11.48 -3.14 -20.94
CA LYS A 2 12.52 -3.52 -19.93
C LYS A 2 11.99 -3.95 -18.55
N GLU A 3 10.73 -3.66 -18.24
CA GLU A 3 10.17 -3.74 -16.88
C GLU A 3 9.80 -5.15 -16.41
N LYS A 4 9.29 -5.99 -17.33
CA LYS A 4 8.97 -7.40 -17.04
C LYS A 4 10.22 -8.24 -16.69
N GLY A 5 11.40 -7.86 -17.18
CA GLY A 5 12.66 -8.57 -16.91
C GLY A 5 13.17 -8.34 -15.48
N PHE A 6 13.04 -7.11 -14.97
CA PHE A 6 13.45 -6.76 -13.61
C PHE A 6 12.59 -7.45 -12.56
N GLN A 7 11.26 -7.39 -12.72
CA GLN A 7 10.30 -8.05 -11.82
C GLN A 7 10.49 -9.57 -11.79
N ARG A 8 10.72 -10.20 -12.95
CA ARG A 8 11.02 -11.63 -13.01
C ARG A 8 12.28 -12.00 -12.24
N ARG A 9 13.32 -11.18 -12.30
CA ARG A 9 14.60 -11.46 -11.63
C ARG A 9 14.48 -11.30 -10.11
N LEU A 10 13.82 -10.23 -9.64
CA LEU A 10 13.51 -10.05 -8.22
C LEU A 10 12.72 -11.21 -7.63
N LYS A 11 11.68 -11.69 -8.31
CA LYS A 11 10.92 -12.85 -7.84
C LYS A 11 11.70 -14.15 -7.88
N ALA A 12 12.59 -14.33 -8.86
CA ALA A 12 13.44 -15.52 -8.92
C ALA A 12 14.45 -15.57 -7.76
N GLU A 13 15.00 -14.42 -7.37
CA GLU A 13 15.92 -14.28 -6.23
C GLU A 13 15.17 -14.31 -4.89
N HIS A 14 13.92 -13.83 -4.85
CA HIS A 14 13.10 -13.73 -3.66
C HIS A 14 11.66 -14.22 -3.91
N PRO A 15 11.40 -15.53 -3.85
CA PRO A 15 10.10 -16.11 -4.18
C PRO A 15 8.97 -15.69 -3.23
N TRP A 16 9.30 -15.13 -2.07
CA TRP A 16 8.34 -14.64 -1.07
C TRP A 16 7.90 -13.18 -1.28
N LEU A 17 8.45 -12.47 -2.28
CA LEU A 17 8.03 -11.09 -2.54
C LEU A 17 6.57 -11.03 -3.02
N PRO A 18 5.76 -10.12 -2.48
CA PRO A 18 4.37 -9.97 -2.92
C PRO A 18 4.29 -9.42 -4.34
N ASP A 19 3.27 -9.86 -5.07
CA ASP A 19 2.95 -9.38 -6.41
C ASP A 19 2.55 -7.90 -6.43
N ARG A 20 1.94 -7.46 -5.33
CA ARG A 20 1.48 -6.09 -5.11
C ARG A 20 1.44 -5.77 -3.62
N VAL A 21 1.78 -4.54 -3.27
CA VAL A 21 1.54 -3.99 -1.93
C VAL A 21 0.35 -3.04 -1.99
N ILE A 22 -0.63 -3.21 -1.10
CA ILE A 22 -1.70 -2.23 -0.93
C ILE A 22 -1.75 -1.71 0.49
N SER A 23 -2.10 -0.43 0.64
CA SER A 23 -2.11 0.29 1.91
C SER A 23 -3.11 1.45 1.87
N GLY A 24 -3.51 1.95 3.04
CA GLY A 24 -4.41 3.09 3.13
C GLY A 24 -3.75 4.46 3.01
N GLY A 25 -2.42 4.52 2.96
CA GLY A 25 -1.66 5.76 2.82
C GLY A 25 -1.70 6.68 4.04
N GLN A 26 -2.04 6.17 5.23
CA GLN A 26 -1.85 6.92 6.48
C GLN A 26 -0.35 7.14 6.76
N THR A 27 -0.05 8.09 7.65
CA THR A 27 1.26 8.21 8.33
C THR A 27 1.72 6.88 8.93
N GLY A 28 3.05 6.70 9.06
CA GLY A 28 3.63 5.50 9.66
C GLY A 28 3.66 4.29 8.71
N VAL A 29 3.18 3.14 9.18
CA VAL A 29 3.31 1.83 8.49
C VAL A 29 2.71 1.85 7.09
N ASP A 30 1.56 2.52 6.93
CA ASP A 30 0.86 2.59 5.65
C ASP A 30 1.72 3.29 4.58
N ARG A 31 2.30 4.45 4.88
CA ARG A 31 3.20 5.18 3.97
C ARG A 31 4.49 4.40 3.73
N ALA A 32 5.09 3.85 4.79
CA ALA A 32 6.33 3.08 4.68
C ALA A 32 6.18 1.87 3.74
N ALA A 33 5.03 1.21 3.74
CA ALA A 33 4.74 0.11 2.81
C ALA A 33 4.70 0.57 1.34
N LEU A 34 4.13 1.75 1.07
CA LEU A 34 4.06 2.33 -0.27
C LEU A 34 5.45 2.79 -0.74
N ASP A 35 6.20 3.48 0.10
CA ASP A 35 7.56 3.96 -0.19
C ASP A 35 8.51 2.78 -0.49
N TRP A 36 8.41 1.70 0.29
CA TRP A 36 9.18 0.48 0.06
C TRP A 36 8.81 -0.17 -1.28
N ALA A 37 7.52 -0.27 -1.60
CA ALA A 37 7.07 -0.84 -2.87
C ALA A 37 7.56 -0.01 -4.06
N ILE A 38 7.44 1.32 -3.99
CA ILE A 38 7.96 2.26 -5.01
C ILE A 38 9.47 2.07 -5.20
N SER A 39 10.23 2.05 -4.11
CA SER A 39 11.69 1.93 -4.13
C SER A 39 12.16 0.60 -4.74
N ASN A 40 11.41 -0.48 -4.53
CA ASN A 40 11.68 -1.81 -5.08
C ASN A 40 10.96 -2.07 -6.42
N ARG A 41 10.26 -1.06 -6.96
CA ARG A 41 9.44 -1.13 -8.17
C ARG A 41 8.35 -2.21 -8.12
N ILE A 42 7.93 -2.62 -6.94
CA ILE A 42 6.83 -3.56 -6.76
C ILE A 42 5.53 -2.79 -7.01
N PRO A 43 4.56 -3.34 -7.78
CA PRO A 43 3.27 -2.71 -7.97
C PRO A 43 2.64 -2.31 -6.63
N HIS A 44 2.12 -1.09 -6.53
CA HIS A 44 1.51 -0.57 -5.31
C HIS A 44 0.11 0.01 -5.53
N GLY A 45 -0.55 0.39 -4.45
CA GLY A 45 -1.84 1.10 -4.49
C GLY A 45 -2.62 0.91 -3.20
N GLY A 46 -3.95 0.89 -3.32
CA GLY A 46 -4.86 0.67 -2.20
C GLY A 46 -5.97 1.71 -2.15
N TRP A 47 -6.70 1.73 -1.03
CA TRP A 47 -7.85 2.61 -0.81
C TRP A 47 -7.57 3.62 0.29
N CYS A 48 -7.84 4.89 0.04
CA CYS A 48 -7.70 5.98 1.00
C CYS A 48 -9.04 6.67 1.28
N PRO A 49 -9.17 7.46 2.36
CA PRO A 49 -10.39 8.23 2.60
C PRO A 49 -10.63 9.24 1.47
N ARG A 50 -11.89 9.60 1.25
CA ARG A 50 -12.26 10.75 0.41
C ARG A 50 -11.50 12.00 0.84
N GLY A 51 -11.00 12.76 -0.13
CA GLY A 51 -10.09 13.88 0.07
C GLY A 51 -8.64 13.46 0.34
N ARG A 52 -8.30 12.17 0.18
CA ARG A 52 -6.95 11.61 0.40
C ARG A 52 -6.37 12.01 1.76
N ARG A 53 -7.18 11.91 2.82
CA ARG A 53 -6.83 12.39 4.16
C ARG A 53 -5.87 11.43 4.88
N ALA A 54 -4.83 12.00 5.48
CA ALA A 54 -3.92 11.41 6.45
C ALA A 54 -3.73 12.38 7.64
N GLU A 55 -3.08 11.92 8.71
CA GLU A 55 -2.80 12.75 9.90
C GLU A 55 -1.88 13.94 9.61
N ASP A 56 -0.95 13.77 8.67
CA ASP A 56 -0.01 14.79 8.22
C ASP A 56 -0.53 15.62 7.04
N GLY A 57 -1.80 15.43 6.65
CA GLY A 57 -2.45 16.19 5.60
C GLY A 57 -2.89 15.33 4.41
N VAL A 58 -2.68 15.85 3.21
CA VAL A 58 -3.16 15.20 1.97
C VAL A 58 -2.12 14.22 1.45
N ILE A 59 -2.53 12.98 1.21
CA ILE A 59 -1.70 11.91 0.66
C ILE A 59 -1.22 12.27 -0.75
N SER A 60 0.09 12.18 -0.98
CA SER A 60 0.75 12.41 -2.27
C SER A 60 0.10 11.64 -3.42
N ARG A 61 0.08 12.23 -4.62
CA ARG A 61 -0.46 11.58 -5.84
C ARG A 61 0.45 10.48 -6.39
N ILE A 62 1.70 10.41 -5.94
CA ILE A 62 2.65 9.35 -6.30
C ILE A 62 2.16 7.99 -5.75
N ASP A 63 1.46 8.04 -4.63
CA ASP A 63 0.77 6.90 -4.05
C ASP A 63 -0.49 6.63 -4.89
N GLN A 64 -0.47 5.57 -5.70
CA GLN A 64 -1.54 5.19 -6.65
C GLN A 64 -2.80 4.66 -5.93
N LEU A 65 -3.34 5.48 -5.02
CA LEU A 65 -4.48 5.16 -4.16
C LEU A 65 -5.79 5.61 -4.80
N GLN A 66 -6.80 4.77 -4.67
CA GLN A 66 -8.18 5.07 -5.01
C GLN A 66 -8.89 5.67 -3.79
N GLU A 67 -9.62 6.77 -3.97
CA GLU A 67 -10.47 7.29 -2.90
C GLU A 67 -11.69 6.41 -2.70
N THR A 68 -12.06 6.17 -1.44
CA THR A 68 -13.36 5.62 -1.09
C THR A 68 -14.43 6.71 -1.12
N GLU A 69 -15.71 6.33 -1.09
CA GLU A 69 -16.84 7.28 -1.03
C GLU A 69 -16.90 8.04 0.32
N SER A 70 -16.28 7.48 1.36
CA SER A 70 -16.30 8.01 2.72
C SER A 70 -14.99 8.72 3.09
N ALA A 71 -15.09 9.81 3.84
CA ALA A 71 -13.92 10.47 4.45
C ALA A 71 -13.48 9.78 5.77
N GLY A 72 -14.17 8.72 6.19
CA GLY A 72 -13.87 7.96 7.41
C GLY A 72 -12.88 6.82 7.18
N TYR A 73 -12.07 6.53 8.19
CA TYR A 73 -11.00 5.52 8.10
C TYR A 73 -11.51 4.07 8.09
N ALA A 74 -12.68 3.78 8.65
CA ALA A 74 -13.20 2.41 8.69
C ALA A 74 -13.43 1.84 7.27
N THR A 75 -13.98 2.64 6.35
CA THR A 75 -14.25 2.22 4.98
C THR A 75 -12.96 1.88 4.23
N ARG A 76 -11.96 2.75 4.29
CA ARG A 76 -10.67 2.51 3.62
C ARG A 76 -9.95 1.28 4.19
N THR A 77 -9.99 1.09 5.52
CA THR A 77 -9.35 -0.09 6.15
C THR A 77 -10.03 -1.36 5.67
N ARG A 78 -11.36 -1.40 5.70
CA ARG A 78 -12.12 -2.56 5.19
C ARG A 78 -11.83 -2.84 3.72
N CYS A 79 -11.79 -1.82 2.88
CA CYS A 79 -11.46 -2.00 1.46
C CYS A 79 -10.07 -2.62 1.26
N ASN A 80 -9.05 -2.14 1.97
CA ASN A 80 -7.71 -2.71 1.85
C ASN A 80 -7.65 -4.17 2.36
N VAL A 81 -8.33 -4.49 3.46
CA VAL A 81 -8.37 -5.87 3.99
C VAL A 81 -9.09 -6.83 3.05
N VAL A 82 -10.25 -6.43 2.51
CA VAL A 82 -11.08 -7.30 1.64
C VAL A 82 -10.46 -7.49 0.25
N ARG A 83 -9.60 -6.56 -0.19
CA ARG A 83 -9.02 -6.56 -1.54
C ARG A 83 -7.57 -7.03 -1.57
N SER A 84 -7.03 -7.48 -0.44
CA SER A 84 -5.74 -8.16 -0.37
C SER A 84 -5.92 -9.66 -0.12
N ASP A 85 -4.92 -10.44 -0.53
CA ASP A 85 -4.87 -11.88 -0.21
C ASP A 85 -4.43 -12.13 1.24
N ALA A 86 -3.71 -11.18 1.83
CA ALA A 86 -3.27 -11.20 3.23
C ALA A 86 -3.14 -9.76 3.77
N THR A 87 -3.16 -9.61 5.09
CA THR A 87 -2.90 -8.31 5.76
C THR A 87 -1.81 -8.49 6.80
N LEU A 88 -0.73 -7.72 6.68
CA LEU A 88 0.33 -7.64 7.68
C LEU A 88 0.11 -6.42 8.56
N LEU A 89 0.04 -6.63 9.88
CA LEU A 89 -0.02 -5.57 10.88
C LEU A 89 1.34 -5.44 11.55
N LEU A 90 1.90 -4.23 11.58
CA LEU A 90 3.13 -3.92 12.29
C LEU A 90 2.81 -2.96 13.43
N ASN A 91 3.13 -3.37 14.67
CA ASN A 91 2.90 -2.60 15.88
C ASN A 91 4.10 -2.74 16.81
N ILE A 92 4.35 -1.72 17.63
CA ILE A 92 5.30 -1.80 18.74
C ILE A 92 4.46 -2.02 20.01
N GLY A 93 4.60 -3.21 20.62
CA GLY A 93 3.86 -3.60 21.82
C GLY A 93 2.69 -4.53 21.54
N ALA A 94 1.86 -4.74 22.57
CA ALA A 94 0.66 -5.57 22.45
C ALA A 94 -0.38 -4.91 21.54
N LEU A 95 -1.09 -5.72 20.76
CA LEU A 95 -2.25 -5.34 19.94
C LEU A 95 -3.52 -5.35 20.79
#